data_AF-A0A7S3L5A9-F1
#
_entry.id   AF-A0A7S3L5A9-F1
#
_cell.length_a   1.000
_cell.length_b   1.000
_cell.length_c   1.000
_cell.angle_alpha   90.00
_cell.angle_beta   90.00
_cell.angle_gamma   90.00
#
_symmetry.space_group_name_H-M   'P 1'
#
loop_
_entity.id
_entity.type
_entity.pdbx_description
1 polymer ?
#
loop_
_entity_poly.entity_id
_entity_poly.type
_entity_poly.pdbx_seq_one_letter_code
_entity_poly.pdbx_strand_id
1 'polypeptide(L)'
;YREDTPWEQKIPQAVFRGQLTGSRDGYDKHSTDLVNCMNLRRCRLVYTHSNSKLIDAKLTSTRNRMPVNLNGVALTTAATTIRRLLEFKAIIMLEGNDVASGLKWALLSQSVVLMPPPMHTSWAMEELLKPWVHYVPLNENATDVEEKMQWVVDNDDHARRIAERASLWMEDLSFHPDAELDDRLIQEEMVQRYRAHFRKV
;
A
#
# COMPACT_ATOMS: atom_id res chain seq x y z
N TYR A 1 8.69 11.83 -8.12
CA TYR A 1 7.91 11.13 -9.16
C TYR A 1 8.67 11.04 -10.46
N ARG A 2 8.95 12.16 -11.15
CA ARG A 2 9.84 12.15 -12.34
C ARG A 2 11.30 11.78 -12.04
N GLU A 3 11.71 11.87 -10.78
CA GLU A 3 12.97 11.30 -10.25
C GLU A 3 12.65 10.05 -9.41
N ASP A 4 12.29 8.96 -10.07
CA ASP A 4 12.25 7.62 -9.47
C ASP A 4 13.54 6.87 -9.80
N THR A 5 13.85 5.83 -9.04
CA THR A 5 14.92 4.88 -9.37
C THR A 5 14.51 4.09 -10.61
N PRO A 6 15.35 4.01 -11.67
CA PRO A 6 15.08 3.16 -12.82
C PRO A 6 14.87 1.69 -12.42
N TRP A 7 13.95 0.98 -13.07
CA TRP A 7 13.60 -0.42 -12.74
C TRP A 7 14.82 -1.33 -12.57
N GLU A 8 15.79 -1.21 -13.47
CA GLU A 8 16.99 -2.05 -13.51
C GLU A 8 17.93 -1.80 -12.32
N GLN A 9 17.78 -0.67 -11.63
CA GLN A 9 18.57 -0.29 -10.46
C GLN A 9 17.84 -0.56 -9.14
N LYS A 10 16.58 -0.98 -9.18
CA LYS A 10 15.80 -1.26 -7.98
C LYS A 10 16.26 -2.54 -7.29
N ILE A 11 16.29 -2.49 -5.96
CA ILE A 11 16.57 -3.61 -5.07
C ILE A 11 15.48 -4.67 -5.26
N PRO A 12 15.84 -5.96 -5.51
CA PRO A 12 14.88 -7.04 -5.78
C PRO A 12 14.21 -7.54 -4.49
N GLN A 13 13.58 -6.62 -3.75
CA GLN A 13 12.88 -6.85 -2.51
C GLN A 13 11.56 -6.07 -2.49
N ALA A 14 10.64 -6.51 -1.65
CA ALA A 14 9.44 -5.76 -1.28
C ALA A 14 9.67 -5.00 0.02
N VAL A 15 9.28 -3.73 0.06
CA VAL A 15 9.38 -2.90 1.27
C VAL A 15 8.02 -2.58 1.87
N PHE A 16 7.94 -2.63 3.20
CA PHE A 16 6.81 -2.08 3.97
C PHE A 16 7.32 -1.13 5.05
N ARG A 17 6.77 0.09 5.09
CA ARG A 17 6.95 1.05 6.17
C ARG A 17 5.63 1.71 6.50
N GLY A 18 5.08 1.39 7.66
CA GLY A 18 3.78 1.92 8.07
C GLY A 18 3.58 1.88 9.57
N GLN A 19 2.64 2.69 10.06
CA GLN A 19 2.23 2.61 11.46
C GLN A 19 1.37 1.37 11.67
N LEU A 20 1.30 0.90 12.91
CA LEU A 20 0.34 -0.12 13.32
C LEU A 20 -1.05 0.52 13.43
N THR A 21 -1.72 0.76 12.30
CA THR A 21 -3.14 1.15 12.21
C THR A 21 -3.99 -0.06 11.79
N GLY A 22 -5.31 0.11 11.58
CA GLY A 22 -6.24 -1.01 11.43
C GLY A 22 -6.87 -1.36 12.77
N SER A 23 -7.83 -0.54 13.22
CA SER A 23 -8.53 -0.74 14.50
C SER A 23 -9.37 -2.01 14.52
N ARG A 24 -9.70 -2.56 13.35
CA ARG A 24 -10.49 -3.80 13.18
C ARG A 24 -9.67 -5.09 13.18
N ASP A 25 -8.34 -5.01 13.24
CA ASP A 25 -7.46 -6.18 13.16
C ASP A 25 -7.41 -7.02 14.47
N GLY A 26 -8.43 -6.93 15.35
CA GLY A 26 -8.62 -7.86 16.46
C GLY A 26 -7.63 -7.73 17.63
N TYR A 27 -7.14 -6.52 17.93
CA TYR A 27 -6.31 -6.30 19.13
C TYR A 27 -7.10 -6.53 20.41
N ASP A 28 -6.54 -7.31 21.32
CA ASP A 28 -7.10 -7.58 22.64
C ASP A 28 -6.03 -7.36 23.73
N LYS A 29 -6.31 -6.42 24.64
CA LYS A 29 -5.41 -6.07 25.76
C LYS A 29 -5.19 -7.21 26.76
N HIS A 30 -6.04 -8.24 26.74
CA HIS A 30 -5.93 -9.41 27.61
C HIS A 30 -5.13 -10.55 26.95
N SER A 31 -4.92 -10.46 25.64
CA SER A 31 -4.11 -11.40 24.88
C SER A 31 -2.62 -11.05 24.98
N THR A 32 -1.76 -12.05 24.80
CA THR A 32 -0.30 -11.83 24.78
C THR A 32 0.12 -11.00 23.56
N ASP A 33 1.27 -10.33 23.66
CA ASP A 33 1.85 -9.58 22.54
C ASP A 33 2.04 -10.46 21.30
N LEU A 34 2.45 -11.72 21.46
CA LEU A 34 2.61 -12.63 20.32
C LEU A 34 1.28 -12.89 19.62
N VAL A 35 0.22 -13.21 20.38
CA VAL A 35 -1.13 -13.43 19.82
C VAL A 35 -1.63 -12.17 19.13
N ASN A 36 -1.51 -11.01 19.77
CA ASN A 36 -1.87 -9.73 19.17
C ASN A 36 -1.07 -9.45 17.89
N CYS A 37 0.23 -9.73 17.86
CA CYS A 37 1.04 -9.53 16.66
C CYS A 37 0.55 -10.38 15.49
N MET A 38 0.20 -11.65 15.76
CA MET A 38 -0.28 -12.58 14.73
C MET A 38 -1.67 -12.23 14.22
N ASN A 39 -2.50 -11.57 15.03
CA ASN A 39 -3.82 -11.07 14.62
C ASN A 39 -3.71 -9.76 13.82
N LEU A 40 -2.80 -8.87 14.21
CA LEU A 40 -2.57 -7.60 13.56
C LEU A 40 -1.79 -7.77 12.26
N ARG A 41 -2.44 -7.63 11.10
CA ARG A 41 -1.85 -7.90 9.77
C ARG A 41 -0.46 -7.27 9.56
N ARG A 42 -0.32 -5.99 9.91
CA ARG A 42 0.95 -5.24 9.79
C ARG A 42 2.02 -5.73 10.78
N CYS A 43 1.63 -6.15 11.99
CA CYS A 43 2.59 -6.73 12.95
C CYS A 43 3.03 -8.11 12.47
N ARG A 44 2.08 -8.97 12.08
CA ARG A 44 2.35 -10.30 11.52
C ARG A 44 3.32 -10.21 10.35
N LEU A 45 3.07 -9.33 9.37
CA LEU A 45 3.97 -9.10 8.23
C LEU A 45 5.42 -8.86 8.68
N VAL A 46 5.61 -7.95 9.64
CA VAL A 46 6.94 -7.59 10.15
C VAL A 46 7.58 -8.73 10.95
N TYR A 47 6.79 -9.38 11.79
CA TYR A 47 7.29 -10.42 12.70
C TYR A 47 7.70 -11.68 11.93
N THR A 48 6.85 -12.18 11.02
CA THR A 48 7.09 -13.42 10.29
C THR A 48 8.20 -13.30 9.24
N HIS A 49 8.48 -12.08 8.75
CA HIS A 49 9.49 -11.84 7.72
C HIS A 49 10.75 -11.12 8.23
N SER A 50 10.98 -11.13 9.55
CA SER A 50 12.12 -10.42 10.17
C SER A 50 13.50 -10.86 9.67
N ASN A 51 13.61 -12.09 9.14
CA ASN A 51 14.83 -12.66 8.56
C ASN A 51 14.69 -12.94 7.05
N SER A 52 13.64 -12.44 6.40
CA SER A 52 13.46 -12.64 4.96
C SER A 52 14.52 -11.88 4.17
N LYS A 53 14.99 -12.50 3.08
CA LYS A 53 15.88 -11.84 2.10
C LYS A 53 15.11 -11.11 0.99
N LEU A 54 13.80 -11.33 0.91
CA LEU A 54 12.91 -10.77 -0.09
C LEU A 54 12.01 -9.66 0.47
N ILE A 55 11.70 -9.70 1.77
CA ILE A 55 10.76 -8.79 2.40
C ILE A 55 11.47 -7.93 3.45
N ASP A 56 11.57 -6.62 3.19
CA ASP A 56 11.99 -5.62 4.15
C ASP A 56 10.76 -4.91 4.76
N ALA A 57 10.21 -5.46 5.84
CA ALA A 57 9.05 -4.91 6.53
C ALA A 57 9.39 -4.41 7.93
N LYS A 58 9.01 -3.16 8.23
CA LYS A 58 9.10 -2.57 9.59
C LYS A 58 7.93 -1.63 9.88
N LEU A 59 7.55 -1.54 11.15
CA LEU A 59 6.62 -0.53 11.63
C LEU A 59 7.34 0.81 11.86
N THR A 60 6.70 1.93 11.58
CA THR A 60 7.22 3.27 11.97
C THR A 60 6.71 3.71 13.34
N SER A 61 5.65 3.08 13.84
CA SER A 61 5.11 3.27 15.18
C SER A 61 4.18 2.11 15.52
N THR A 62 4.25 1.63 16.77
CA THR A 62 3.28 0.64 17.29
C THR A 62 1.98 1.28 17.79
N ARG A 63 1.90 2.62 17.80
CA ARG A 63 0.75 3.38 18.35
C ARG A 63 0.45 2.98 19.80
N ASN A 64 1.49 2.64 20.58
CA ASN A 64 1.40 2.13 21.95
C ASN A 64 0.57 0.84 22.11
N ARG A 65 0.32 0.09 21.02
CA ARG A 65 -0.40 -1.20 21.07
C ARG A 65 0.51 -2.41 21.18
N MET A 66 1.77 -2.28 20.79
CA MET A 66 2.75 -3.37 20.78
C MET A 66 4.10 -2.87 21.31
N PRO A 67 4.93 -3.75 21.89
CA PRO A 67 6.31 -3.41 22.23
C PRO A 67 7.14 -3.15 20.97
N VAL A 68 8.26 -2.44 21.12
CA VAL A 68 9.20 -2.18 20.01
C VAL A 68 10.04 -3.40 19.62
N ASN A 69 10.24 -4.32 20.57
CA ASN A 69 10.86 -5.63 20.36
C ASN A 69 9.91 -6.71 20.87
N LEU A 70 9.76 -7.78 20.10
CA LEU A 70 8.96 -8.94 20.46
C LEU A 70 9.79 -10.19 20.22
N ASN A 71 10.12 -10.94 21.29
CA ASN A 71 10.90 -12.17 21.22
C ASN A 71 12.22 -12.03 20.43
N GLY A 72 12.93 -10.92 20.61
CA GLY A 72 14.19 -10.63 19.90
C GLY A 72 14.00 -9.96 18.53
N VAL A 73 12.78 -9.90 18.00
CA VAL A 73 12.48 -9.22 16.72
C VAL A 73 12.21 -7.74 16.97
N ALA A 74 13.03 -6.87 16.41
CA ALA A 74 12.75 -5.43 16.36
C ALA A 74 11.59 -5.15 15.40
N LEU A 75 10.42 -4.76 15.93
CA LEU A 75 9.22 -4.48 15.15
C LEU A 75 9.25 -3.10 14.50
N THR A 76 9.93 -2.13 15.12
CA THR A 76 9.93 -0.74 14.67
C THR A 76 11.25 -0.29 14.06
N THR A 77 11.18 0.70 13.18
CA THR A 77 12.33 1.48 12.69
C THR A 77 11.95 2.96 12.57
N ALA A 78 12.95 3.84 12.41
CA ALA A 78 12.71 5.25 12.18
C ALA A 78 11.88 5.50 10.90
N ALA A 79 11.22 6.64 10.83
CA ALA A 79 10.53 7.04 9.60
C ALA A 79 11.54 7.09 8.43
N THR A 80 11.10 6.65 7.25
CA THR A 80 11.90 6.67 6.04
C THR A 80 11.33 7.68 5.03
N THR A 81 12.13 8.06 4.04
CA THR A 81 11.69 8.95 2.97
C THR A 81 11.07 8.15 1.84
N ILE A 82 10.17 8.78 1.08
CA ILE A 82 9.63 8.18 -0.15
C ILE A 82 10.76 7.82 -1.11
N ARG A 83 11.78 8.69 -1.27
CA ARG A 83 12.93 8.42 -2.15
C ARG A 83 13.60 7.08 -1.85
N ARG A 84 13.78 6.71 -0.57
CA ARG A 84 14.34 5.42 -0.19
C ARG A 84 13.39 4.25 -0.48
N LEU A 85 12.07 4.44 -0.30
CA LEU A 85 11.08 3.40 -0.63
C LEU A 85 11.04 3.11 -2.14
N LEU A 86 11.26 4.13 -2.96
CA LEU A 86 11.31 4.02 -4.43
C LEU A 86 12.53 3.24 -4.94
N GLU A 87 13.51 2.92 -4.10
CA GLU A 87 14.66 2.10 -4.49
C GLU A 87 14.32 0.60 -4.55
N PHE A 88 13.13 0.18 -4.09
CA PHE A 88 12.71 -1.22 -4.07
C PHE A 88 11.84 -1.58 -5.28
N LYS A 89 11.99 -2.80 -5.82
CA LYS A 89 11.15 -3.28 -6.93
C LYS A 89 9.68 -3.36 -6.55
N ALA A 90 9.39 -3.70 -5.30
CA ALA A 90 8.03 -3.86 -4.81
C ALA A 90 7.77 -3.01 -3.56
N ILE A 91 6.56 -2.47 -3.46
CA ILE A 91 6.09 -1.74 -2.27
C ILE A 91 4.80 -2.40 -1.78
N ILE A 92 4.80 -2.83 -0.52
CA ILE A 92 3.66 -3.49 0.09
C ILE A 92 2.71 -2.41 0.62
N MET A 93 1.46 -2.43 0.15
CA MET A 93 0.41 -1.55 0.62
C MET A 93 -0.66 -2.35 1.36
N LEU A 94 -0.74 -2.13 2.67
CA LEU A 94 -1.80 -2.68 3.50
C LEU A 94 -2.70 -1.53 3.95
N GLU A 95 -4.00 -1.68 3.78
CA GLU A 95 -4.98 -0.73 4.32
C GLU A 95 -4.86 -0.64 5.86
N GLY A 96 -5.33 0.48 6.39
CA GLY A 96 -5.32 0.74 7.83
C GLY A 96 -6.76 0.79 8.33
N ASN A 97 -7.18 1.99 8.71
CA ASN A 97 -8.60 2.27 8.99
C ASN A 97 -9.37 2.67 7.71
N ASP A 98 -8.63 2.94 6.63
CA ASP A 98 -9.08 3.42 5.33
C ASP A 98 -8.00 3.05 4.29
N VAL A 99 -8.14 3.53 3.05
CA VAL A 99 -7.13 3.42 1.98
C VAL A 99 -5.72 3.67 2.51
N ALA A 100 -4.76 2.86 2.07
CA ALA A 100 -3.37 3.04 2.46
C ALA A 100 -2.88 4.43 1.98
N SER A 101 -2.46 5.30 2.91
CA SER A 101 -2.10 6.69 2.59
C SER A 101 -0.98 6.81 1.55
N GLY A 102 -0.15 5.78 1.40
CA GLY A 102 0.92 5.76 0.42
C GLY A 102 0.55 5.20 -0.95
N LEU A 103 -0.65 4.64 -1.12
CA LEU A 103 -1.00 3.87 -2.32
C LEU A 103 -0.82 4.66 -3.61
N LYS A 104 -1.33 5.90 -3.67
CA LYS A 104 -1.30 6.74 -4.89
C LYS A 104 0.12 6.97 -5.39
N TRP A 105 1.04 7.24 -4.46
CA TRP A 105 2.42 7.52 -4.84
C TRP A 105 3.20 6.27 -5.22
N ALA A 106 2.85 5.11 -4.66
CA ALA A 106 3.43 3.85 -5.07
C ALA A 106 2.87 3.38 -6.42
N LEU A 107 1.58 3.57 -6.70
CA LEU A 107 1.01 3.32 -8.02
C LEU A 107 1.66 4.21 -9.09
N LEU A 108 1.91 5.49 -8.78
CA LEU A 108 2.60 6.42 -9.68
C LEU A 108 4.11 6.13 -9.85
N SER A 109 4.67 5.23 -9.05
CA SER A 109 6.10 4.91 -9.08
C SER A 109 6.46 3.89 -10.16
N GLN A 110 7.76 3.69 -10.38
CA GLN A 110 8.30 2.58 -11.16
C GLN A 110 8.36 1.27 -10.35
N SER A 111 7.82 1.22 -9.13
CA SER A 111 7.78 0.01 -8.30
C SER A 111 6.41 -0.68 -8.40
N VAL A 112 6.40 -2.01 -8.32
CA VAL A 112 5.17 -2.79 -8.31
C VAL A 112 4.50 -2.69 -6.93
N VAL A 113 3.19 -2.44 -6.91
CA VAL A 113 2.41 -2.51 -5.68
C VAL A 113 2.02 -3.95 -5.38
N LEU A 114 2.29 -4.42 -4.16
CA LEU A 114 1.78 -5.66 -3.61
C LEU A 114 0.71 -5.32 -2.58
N MET A 115 -0.54 -5.68 -2.82
CA MET A 115 -1.64 -5.37 -1.89
C MET A 115 -2.76 -6.40 -1.96
N PRO A 116 -3.52 -6.60 -0.87
CA PRO A 116 -4.81 -7.27 -0.94
C PRO A 116 -5.79 -6.53 -1.86
N PRO A 117 -6.87 -7.18 -2.32
CA PRO A 117 -7.96 -6.48 -3.00
C PRO A 117 -8.44 -5.29 -2.16
N PRO A 118 -8.58 -4.09 -2.77
CA PRO A 118 -8.93 -2.89 -2.02
C PRO A 118 -10.35 -2.99 -1.47
N MET A 119 -10.52 -2.63 -0.19
CA MET A 119 -11.83 -2.61 0.47
C MET A 119 -12.38 -1.18 0.59
N HIS A 120 -11.50 -0.20 0.46
CA HIS A 120 -11.83 1.23 0.51
C HIS A 120 -11.55 1.88 -0.84
N THR A 121 -12.33 2.90 -1.18
CA THR A 121 -12.17 3.68 -2.41
C THR A 121 -12.07 5.16 -2.11
N SER A 122 -11.38 5.86 -2.99
CA SER A 122 -11.21 7.31 -3.02
C SER A 122 -11.24 7.80 -4.47
N TRP A 123 -10.79 9.04 -4.70
CA TRP A 123 -10.68 9.62 -6.05
C TRP A 123 -9.78 8.81 -7.01
N ALA A 124 -8.91 7.94 -6.49
CA ALA A 124 -8.06 7.07 -7.30
C ALA A 124 -8.77 5.82 -7.83
N MET A 125 -10.07 5.63 -7.51
CA MET A 125 -10.91 4.52 -7.96
C MET A 125 -10.26 3.15 -7.72
N GLU A 126 -9.82 2.92 -6.48
CA GLU A 126 -9.14 1.68 -6.08
C GLU A 126 -9.91 0.41 -6.48
N GLU A 127 -11.24 0.44 -6.43
CA GLU A 127 -12.13 -0.63 -6.83
C GLU A 127 -12.03 -1.01 -8.32
N LEU A 128 -11.54 -0.10 -9.16
CA LEU A 128 -11.30 -0.35 -10.59
C LEU A 128 -9.88 -0.84 -10.88
N LEU A 129 -9.00 -0.87 -9.88
CA LEU A 129 -7.66 -1.43 -10.05
C LEU A 129 -7.75 -2.93 -10.31
N LYS A 130 -7.17 -3.38 -11.43
CA LYS A 130 -7.22 -4.77 -11.84
C LYS A 130 -5.99 -5.54 -11.33
N PRO A 131 -6.19 -6.70 -10.65
CA PRO A 131 -5.08 -7.55 -10.24
C PRO A 131 -4.31 -8.04 -11.47
N TRP A 132 -2.98 -8.15 -11.34
CA TRP A 132 -2.05 -8.50 -12.42
C TRP A 132 -2.00 -7.51 -13.60
N VAL A 133 -2.69 -6.37 -13.49
CA VAL A 133 -2.60 -5.26 -14.45
C VAL A 133 -2.02 -4.03 -13.78
N HIS A 134 -2.56 -3.60 -12.63
CA HIS A 134 -2.07 -2.42 -11.91
C HIS A 134 -1.31 -2.80 -10.62
N TYR A 135 -1.53 -3.99 -10.08
CA TYR A 135 -0.84 -4.45 -8.87
C TYR A 135 -0.73 -5.96 -8.84
N VAL A 136 0.18 -6.49 -8.03
CA VAL A 136 0.27 -7.93 -7.72
C VAL A 136 -0.62 -8.22 -6.50
N PRO A 137 -1.67 -9.05 -6.63
CA PRO A 137 -2.60 -9.29 -5.54
C PRO A 137 -1.98 -10.18 -4.45
N LEU A 138 -2.17 -9.75 -3.21
CA LEU A 138 -1.96 -10.57 -2.01
C LEU A 138 -3.30 -11.15 -1.54
N ASN A 139 -3.27 -12.18 -0.71
CA ASN A 139 -4.44 -12.57 0.05
C ASN A 139 -4.82 -11.50 1.11
N GLU A 140 -6.04 -11.55 1.64
CA GLU A 140 -6.57 -10.56 2.61
C GLU A 140 -5.66 -10.31 3.82
N ASN A 141 -4.87 -11.32 4.15
CA ASN A 141 -3.99 -11.41 5.30
C ASN A 141 -2.50 -11.15 4.98
N ALA A 142 -2.18 -10.93 3.71
CA ALA A 142 -0.84 -10.76 3.15
C ALA A 142 0.17 -11.87 3.54
N THR A 143 -0.29 -13.10 3.79
CA THR A 143 0.59 -14.20 4.20
C THR A 143 1.34 -14.83 3.03
N ASP A 144 0.91 -14.55 1.79
CA ASP A 144 1.53 -14.99 0.54
C ASP A 144 2.54 -13.96 -0.02
N VAL A 145 2.87 -12.91 0.73
CA VAL A 145 3.72 -11.80 0.25
C VAL A 145 5.10 -12.24 -0.24
N GLU A 146 5.73 -13.21 0.42
CA GLU A 146 7.06 -13.72 0.01
C GLU A 146 6.97 -14.52 -1.29
N GLU A 147 5.92 -15.32 -1.48
CA GLU A 147 5.63 -16.01 -2.75
C GLU A 147 5.39 -15.00 -3.88
N LYS A 148 4.59 -13.96 -3.63
CA LYS A 148 4.31 -12.91 -4.62
C LYS A 148 5.54 -12.08 -4.96
N MET A 149 6.39 -11.81 -3.96
CA MET A 149 7.67 -11.14 -4.22
C MET A 149 8.62 -12.04 -5.02
N GLN A 150 8.68 -13.35 -4.74
CA GLN A 150 9.47 -14.28 -5.54
C GLN A 150 8.98 -14.30 -7.00
N TRP A 151 7.67 -14.31 -7.23
CA TRP A 151 7.11 -14.18 -8.58
C TRP A 151 7.57 -12.90 -9.29
N VAL A 152 7.62 -11.76 -8.58
CA VAL A 152 8.12 -10.49 -9.13
C VAL A 152 9.58 -10.61 -9.59
N VAL A 153 10.43 -11.29 -8.82
CA VAL A 153 11.84 -11.53 -9.20
C VAL A 153 11.93 -12.45 -10.42
N ASP A 154 11.15 -13.53 -10.45
CA ASP A 154 11.22 -14.54 -11.51
C ASP A 154 10.58 -14.08 -12.82
N ASN A 155 9.72 -13.07 -12.77
CA ASN A 155 8.96 -12.54 -13.92
C ASN A 155 9.23 -11.04 -14.11
N ASP A 156 10.49 -10.65 -14.11
CA ASP A 156 10.93 -9.26 -14.00
C ASP A 156 10.27 -8.32 -15.03
N ASP A 157 10.25 -8.72 -16.32
CA ASP A 157 9.63 -7.94 -17.39
C ASP A 157 8.12 -7.80 -17.21
N HIS A 158 7.44 -8.82 -16.68
CA HIS A 158 6.01 -8.78 -16.44
C HIS A 158 5.70 -7.86 -15.25
N ALA A 159 6.49 -7.97 -14.18
CA ALA A 159 6.39 -7.10 -13.03
C ALA A 159 6.60 -5.63 -13.43
N ARG A 160 7.61 -5.34 -14.25
CA ARG A 160 7.84 -3.98 -14.76
C ARG A 160 6.62 -3.42 -15.50
N ARG A 161 6.00 -4.22 -16.37
CA ARG A 161 4.78 -3.82 -17.09
C ARG A 161 3.60 -3.54 -16.15
N ILE A 162 3.48 -4.28 -15.04
CA ILE A 162 2.44 -4.00 -14.03
C ILE A 162 2.67 -2.63 -13.38
N ALA A 163 3.92 -2.30 -13.01
CA ALA A 163 4.26 -0.99 -12.47
C ALA A 163 3.98 0.13 -13.49
N GLU A 164 4.39 -0.04 -14.75
CA GLU A 164 4.11 0.91 -15.84
C GLU A 164 2.60 1.17 -16.00
N ARG A 165 1.78 0.11 -15.94
CA ARG A 165 0.32 0.23 -16.07
C ARG A 165 -0.33 0.92 -14.87
N ALA A 166 0.16 0.69 -13.65
CA ALA A 166 -0.28 1.45 -12.49
C ALA A 166 0.14 2.93 -12.57
N SER A 167 1.34 3.20 -13.08
CA SER A 167 1.84 4.56 -13.22
C SER A 167 0.98 5.33 -14.22
N LEU A 168 0.69 4.74 -15.39
CA LEU A 168 -0.23 5.30 -16.39
C LEU A 168 -1.62 5.61 -15.80
N TRP A 169 -2.18 4.70 -15.00
CA TRP A 169 -3.46 4.95 -14.31
C TRP A 169 -3.43 6.22 -13.47
N MET A 170 -2.37 6.42 -12.69
CA MET A 170 -2.21 7.61 -11.87
C MET A 170 -1.87 8.86 -12.69
N GLU A 171 -1.13 8.70 -13.80
CA GLU A 171 -0.82 9.80 -14.72
C GLU A 171 -2.08 10.35 -15.38
N ASP A 172 -2.96 9.47 -15.86
CA ASP A 172 -4.25 9.85 -16.45
C ASP A 172 -5.09 10.64 -15.44
N LEU A 173 -5.16 10.20 -14.19
CA LEU A 173 -5.95 10.88 -13.15
C LEU A 173 -5.34 12.19 -12.65
N SER A 174 -4.01 12.33 -12.68
CA SER A 174 -3.33 13.43 -12.00
C SER A 174 -2.78 14.49 -12.95
N PHE A 175 -2.44 14.11 -14.18
CA PHE A 175 -1.66 14.95 -15.10
C PHE A 175 -2.22 15.00 -16.52
N HIS A 176 -3.30 14.27 -16.83
CA HIS A 176 -3.99 14.45 -18.10
C HIS A 176 -4.45 15.91 -18.24
N PRO A 177 -4.39 16.52 -19.44
CA PRO A 177 -4.83 17.91 -19.64
C PRO A 177 -6.26 18.18 -19.17
N ASP A 178 -7.11 17.15 -19.21
CA ASP A 178 -8.50 17.25 -18.77
C ASP A 178 -8.68 17.01 -17.25
N ALA A 179 -7.65 16.57 -16.51
CA ALA A 179 -7.80 16.17 -15.11
C ALA A 179 -8.32 17.29 -14.20
N GLU A 180 -7.87 18.54 -14.40
CA GLU A 180 -8.37 19.70 -13.65
C GLU A 180 -9.82 20.02 -14.00
N LEU A 181 -10.18 19.86 -15.28
CA LEU A 181 -11.55 20.04 -15.74
C LEU A 181 -12.47 18.97 -15.16
N ASP A 182 -12.04 17.71 -15.20
CA ASP A 182 -12.79 16.56 -14.69
C ASP A 182 -13.04 16.70 -13.18
N ASP A 183 -12.02 17.03 -12.38
CA ASP A 183 -12.21 17.25 -10.94
C ASP A 183 -13.21 18.38 -10.67
N ARG A 184 -13.09 19.51 -11.38
CA ARG A 184 -14.06 20.62 -11.25
C ARG A 184 -15.48 20.18 -11.57
N LEU A 185 -15.69 19.44 -12.67
CA LEU A 185 -17.00 18.95 -13.07
C LEU A 185 -17.57 17.95 -12.05
N ILE A 186 -16.75 17.08 -11.49
CA ILE A 186 -17.15 16.15 -10.42
C ILE A 186 -17.59 16.92 -9.18
N GLN A 187 -16.82 17.92 -8.73
CA GLN A 187 -17.19 18.74 -7.57
C GLN A 187 -18.50 19.51 -7.80
N GLU A 188 -18.68 20.08 -9.00
CA GLU A 188 -19.90 20.78 -9.39
C GLU A 188 -21.12 19.83 -9.35
N GLU A 189 -21.00 18.65 -9.94
CA GLU A 189 -22.07 17.64 -9.93
C GLU A 189 -22.41 17.16 -8.51
N MET A 190 -21.41 16.99 -7.65
CA MET A 190 -21.63 16.67 -6.23
C MET A 190 -22.49 17.75 -5.56
N VAL A 191 -22.11 19.03 -5.70
CA VAL A 191 -22.86 20.15 -5.11
C VAL A 191 -24.26 20.25 -5.69
N GLN A 192 -24.43 20.07 -7.00
CA GLN A 192 -25.76 20.10 -7.64
C GLN A 192 -26.67 19.00 -7.10
N ARG A 193 -26.15 17.77 -6.95
CA ARG A 193 -26.89 16.64 -6.35
C ARG A 193 -27.31 16.96 -4.92
N TYR A 194 -26.41 17.46 -4.08
CA TYR A 194 -26.75 17.86 -2.70
C TYR A 194 -27.81 18.95 -2.68
N ARG A 195 -27.69 19.98 -3.54
CA ARG A 195 -28.66 21.08 -3.63
C ARG A 195 -30.07 20.59 -3.94
N ALA A 196 -30.22 19.56 -4.77
CA ALA A 196 -31.52 18.99 -5.11
C ALA A 196 -32.28 18.43 -3.89
N HIS A 197 -31.57 18.02 -2.84
CA HIS A 197 -32.19 17.57 -1.59
C HIS A 197 -32.77 18.71 -0.73
N PHE A 198 -32.24 19.93 -0.84
CA PHE A 198 -32.70 21.09 -0.05
C PHE A 198 -33.86 21.86 -0.69
N ARG A 199 -34.16 21.62 -1.98
CA ARG A 199 -35.21 22.32 -2.73
C ARG A 199 -36.61 21.70 -2.59
N LYS A 200 -36.81 20.83 -1.60
CA LYS A 200 -38.13 20.32 -1.20
C LYS A 200 -38.57 20.97 0.12
N VAL A 201 -38.93 22.25 0.07
CA VAL A 201 -39.83 22.93 1.02
C VAL A 201 -40.80 23.77 0.21
#